data_AF-A0A2E6I565-F1
#
_entry.id   AF-A0A2E6I565-F1
#
_cell.length_a   1.000
_cell.length_b   1.000
_cell.length_c   1.000
_cell.angle_alpha   90.00
_cell.angle_beta   90.00
_cell.angle_gamma   90.00
#
_symmetry.space_group_name_H-M   'P 1'
#
loop_
_entity.id
_entity.type
_entity.pdbx_description
1 polymer ?
#
loop_
_entity_poly.entity_id
_entity_poly.type
_entity_poly.pdbx_seq_one_letter_code
_entity_poly.pdbx_strand_id
1 'polypeptide(L)'
;MVGGGLVTALMMVARYRMPSFPLSPVGFAVAPVSPVRMVVLPLFLVWFAKTVILRAGGVDGFRAGRPFFIGLILGHIMGASVSIIVDMIWFPGEGHGIPFSDW
;
A
#
# COMPACT_ATOMS: atom_id res chain seq x y z
N MET A 1 19.26 3.45 18.79
CA MET A 1 17.84 3.84 18.98
C MET A 1 17.59 5.36 19.06
N VAL A 2 18.62 6.22 19.04
CA VAL A 2 18.45 7.69 19.18
C VAL A 2 17.93 8.38 17.90
N GLY A 3 18.25 7.86 16.71
CA GLY A 3 17.85 8.46 15.43
C GLY A 3 16.34 8.44 15.15
N GLY A 4 15.62 7.40 15.61
CA GLY A 4 14.17 7.28 15.40
C GLY A 4 13.39 8.35 16.16
N GLY A 5 13.70 8.55 17.45
CA GLY A 5 13.01 9.54 18.28
C GLY A 5 13.22 10.99 17.82
N LEU A 6 14.41 11.31 17.31
CA LEU A 6 14.72 12.63 16.75
C LEU A 6 13.91 12.93 15.49
N VAL A 7 13.79 11.95 14.59
CA VAL A 7 12.98 12.07 13.36
C VAL A 7 11.48 12.18 13.69
N THR A 8 11.00 11.40 14.66
CA THR A 8 9.60 11.49 15.12
C THR A 8 9.29 12.85 15.74
N ALA A 9 10.19 13.39 16.57
CA ALA A 9 10.02 14.71 17.19
C ALA A 9 10.01 15.84 16.16
N LEU A 10 10.93 15.81 15.18
CA LEU A 10 10.98 16.78 14.08
C LEU A 10 9.71 16.76 13.23
N MET A 11 9.20 15.57 12.89
CA MET A 11 7.95 15.41 12.14
C MET A 11 6.73 15.88 12.95
N MET A 12 6.72 15.67 14.27
CA MET A 12 5.63 16.11 15.15
C MET A 12 5.55 17.63 15.25
N VAL A 13 6.71 18.31 15.33
CA VAL A 13 6.81 19.78 15.28
C VAL A 13 6.41 20.32 13.90
N ALA A 14 6.82 19.66 12.82
CA ALA A 14 6.42 20.02 11.46
C ALA A 14 4.90 19.90 11.25
N ARG A 15 4.27 18.86 11.81
CA ARG A 15 2.81 18.66 11.79
C ARG A 15 2.06 19.72 12.60
N TYR A 16 2.62 20.16 13.71
CA TYR A 16 2.04 21.22 14.54
C TYR A 16 2.01 22.57 13.81
N ARG A 17 2.98 22.82 12.92
CA ARG A 17 3.05 24.03 12.08
C ARG A 17 2.23 23.93 10.78
N MET A 18 2.00 22.74 10.24
CA MET A 18 1.27 22.51 8.97
C MET A 18 0.26 21.35 9.09
N PRO A 19 -0.99 21.63 9.50
CA PRO A 19 -2.06 20.63 9.58
C PRO A 19 -2.44 20.00 8.22
N SER A 20 -2.13 20.70 7.12
CA SER A 20 -2.41 20.30 5.74
C SER A 20 -1.32 19.42 5.11
N PHE A 21 -0.26 19.04 5.84
CA PHE A 21 0.80 18.21 5.29
C PHE A 21 0.27 16.78 5.01
N PRO A 22 0.37 16.28 3.77
CA PRO A 22 -0.27 15.02 3.34
C PRO A 22 0.40 13.74 3.90
N LEU A 23 1.52 13.88 4.61
CA LEU A 23 2.17 12.79 5.34
C LEU A 23 1.40 12.56 6.64
N SER A 24 0.46 11.61 6.60
CA SER A 24 -0.29 11.24 7.80
C SER A 24 0.70 10.66 8.84
N PRO A 25 0.67 11.12 10.10
CA PRO A 25 1.52 10.59 11.17
C PRO A 25 1.21 9.12 11.48
N VAL A 26 0.13 8.56 10.90
CA VAL A 26 -0.20 7.14 10.95
C VAL A 26 0.87 6.31 10.23
N GLY A 27 1.38 6.77 9.08
CA GLY A 27 2.46 6.06 8.38
C GLY A 27 3.75 5.97 9.20
N PHE A 28 4.01 6.97 10.04
CA PHE A 28 5.17 6.98 10.96
C PHE A 28 4.93 6.21 12.25
N ALA A 29 3.72 6.26 12.82
CA ALA A 29 3.37 5.52 14.02
C ALA A 29 3.39 3.99 13.80
N VAL A 30 3.10 3.55 12.57
CA VAL A 30 3.08 2.12 12.21
C VAL A 30 4.39 1.69 11.51
N ALA A 31 5.33 2.62 11.25
CA ALA A 31 6.63 2.34 10.62
C ALA A 31 7.49 1.23 11.27
N PRO A 32 7.44 0.99 12.60
CA PRO A 32 8.20 -0.12 13.21
C PRO A 32 7.63 -1.50 12.91
N VAL A 33 6.40 -1.60 12.40
CA VAL A 33 5.70 -2.87 12.21
C VAL A 33 6.12 -3.48 10.87
N SER A 34 6.53 -4.76 10.84
CA SER A 34 7.08 -5.46 9.66
C SER A 34 6.32 -5.21 8.34
N PRO A 35 4.97 -5.24 8.30
CA PRO A 35 4.21 -4.98 7.08
C PRO A 35 4.41 -3.57 6.53
N VAL A 36 4.71 -2.59 7.39
CA VAL A 36 4.87 -1.21 6.96
C VAL A 36 6.17 -0.98 6.18
N ARG A 37 7.22 -1.78 6.42
CA ARG A 37 8.43 -1.74 5.58
C ARG A 37 8.13 -2.11 4.13
N MET A 38 7.19 -3.03 3.90
CA MET A 38 6.80 -3.48 2.57
C MET A 38 5.87 -2.50 1.85
N VAL A 39 5.07 -1.72 2.59
CA VAL A 39 4.11 -0.78 1.99
C VAL A 39 4.65 0.64 1.77
N VAL A 40 5.89 0.95 2.17
CA VAL A 40 6.47 2.29 1.95
C VAL A 40 6.42 2.71 0.48
N LEU A 41 6.93 1.87 -0.42
CA LEU A 41 6.94 2.15 -1.86
C LEU A 41 5.53 2.21 -2.47
N PRO A 42 4.63 1.23 -2.19
CA PRO A 42 3.22 1.33 -2.56
C PRO A 42 2.54 2.62 -2.07
N LEU A 43 2.88 3.10 -0.88
CA LEU A 43 2.30 4.31 -0.29
C LEU A 43 2.69 5.57 -1.07
N PHE A 44 3.96 5.68 -1.47
CA PHE A 44 4.41 6.75 -2.37
C PHE A 44 3.77 6.65 -3.75
N LEU A 45 3.60 5.43 -4.28
CA LEU A 45 2.95 5.21 -5.58
C LEU A 45 1.47 5.61 -5.55
N VAL A 46 0.74 5.22 -4.51
CA VAL A 46 -0.67 5.61 -4.30
C VAL A 46 -0.79 7.12 -4.16
N TRP A 47 0.11 7.75 -3.40
CA TRP A 47 0.13 9.20 -3.28
C TRP A 47 0.38 9.89 -4.62
N PHE A 48 1.39 9.46 -5.38
CA PHE A 48 1.69 9.98 -6.71
C PHE A 48 0.49 9.82 -7.65
N ALA A 49 -0.04 8.60 -7.79
CA ALA A 49 -1.19 8.32 -8.65
C ALA A 49 -2.41 9.19 -8.26
N LYS A 50 -2.74 9.27 -6.96
CA LYS A 50 -3.83 10.11 -6.46
C LYS A 50 -3.61 11.59 -6.80
N THR A 51 -2.40 12.11 -6.60
CA THR A 51 -2.10 13.52 -6.90
C THR A 51 -2.21 13.82 -8.41
N VAL A 52 -1.71 12.92 -9.27
CA VAL A 52 -1.82 13.06 -10.73
C VAL A 52 -3.28 13.03 -11.17
N ILE A 53 -4.06 12.06 -10.71
CA ILE A 53 -5.49 11.92 -11.06
C ILE A 53 -6.29 13.14 -10.64
N LEU A 54 -6.08 13.63 -9.41
CA LEU A 54 -6.79 14.81 -8.91
C LEU A 54 -6.35 16.11 -9.60
N ARG A 55 -5.08 16.25 -9.99
CA ARG A 55 -4.60 17.42 -10.73
C ARG A 55 -5.05 17.43 -12.19
N ALA A 56 -5.13 16.26 -12.83
CA ALA A 56 -5.52 16.16 -14.24
C ALA A 56 -7.04 16.20 -14.46
N GLY A 57 -7.82 15.57 -13.58
CA GLY A 57 -9.25 15.37 -13.78
C GLY A 57 -10.15 15.77 -12.62
N GLY A 58 -9.61 16.37 -11.55
CA GLY A 58 -10.39 16.72 -10.37
C GLY A 58 -11.08 15.51 -9.73
N VAL A 59 -12.25 15.75 -9.12
CA VAL A 59 -13.03 14.71 -8.45
C VAL A 59 -13.61 13.70 -9.44
N ASP A 60 -13.97 14.13 -10.65
CA ASP A 60 -14.54 13.25 -11.66
C ASP A 60 -13.49 12.29 -12.25
N GLY A 61 -12.25 12.74 -12.44
CA GLY A 61 -11.12 11.87 -12.78
C GLY A 61 -10.86 10.80 -11.72
N PHE A 62 -11.05 11.13 -10.44
CA PHE A 62 -10.96 10.14 -9.36
C PHE A 62 -12.08 9.10 -9.43
N ARG A 63 -13.31 9.52 -9.74
CA ARG A 63 -14.45 8.60 -9.91
C ARG A 63 -14.28 7.70 -11.14
N ALA A 64 -13.72 8.23 -12.23
CA ALA A 64 -13.40 7.48 -13.44
C ALA A 64 -12.25 6.47 -13.23
N GLY A 65 -11.26 6.79 -12.39
CA GLY A 65 -10.16 5.89 -12.04
C GLY A 65 -10.53 4.79 -11.05
N ARG A 66 -11.64 4.93 -10.31
CA ARG A 66 -12.12 3.94 -9.32
C ARG A 66 -12.23 2.51 -9.85
N PRO A 67 -12.86 2.21 -11.01
CA PRO A 67 -12.93 0.85 -11.54
C PRO A 67 -11.55 0.23 -11.82
N PHE A 68 -10.54 1.02 -12.23
CA PHE A 68 -9.19 0.50 -12.48
C PHE A 68 -8.55 -0.07 -11.20
N PHE A 69 -8.60 0.68 -10.10
CA PHE A 69 -8.04 0.22 -8.82
C PHE A 69 -8.78 -1.00 -8.26
N ILE A 70 -10.11 -1.04 -8.42
CA ILE A 70 -10.90 -2.22 -8.05
C ILE A 70 -10.49 -3.42 -8.91
N GLY A 71 -10.30 -3.22 -10.21
CA GLY A 71 -9.80 -4.25 -11.12
C GLY A 71 -8.41 -4.76 -10.75
N LEU A 72 -7.52 -3.89 -10.27
CA LEU A 72 -6.18 -4.29 -9.80
C LEU A 72 -6.25 -5.22 -8.58
N ILE A 73 -7.10 -4.88 -7.59
CA ILE A 73 -7.34 -5.72 -6.41
C ILE A 73 -7.95 -7.05 -6.83
N LEU A 74 -8.97 -7.01 -7.69
CA LEU A 74 -9.65 -8.21 -8.18
C LEU A 74 -8.70 -9.12 -8.97
N GLY A 75 -7.83 -8.55 -9.81
CA GLY A 75 -6.83 -9.29 -10.56
C GLY A 75 -5.82 -9.99 -9.64
N HIS A 76 -5.39 -9.34 -8.56
CA HIS A 76 -4.51 -9.96 -7.56
C HIS A 76 -5.19 -11.16 -6.88
N ILE A 77 -6.43 -10.99 -6.43
CA ILE A 77 -7.21 -12.07 -5.78
C ILE A 77 -7.47 -13.22 -6.76
N MET A 78 -7.83 -12.90 -8.01
CA MET A 78 -8.05 -13.90 -9.06
C MET A 78 -6.77 -14.68 -9.38
N GLY A 79 -5.64 -14.00 -9.52
CA GLY A 79 -4.35 -14.65 -9.76
C GLY A 79 -3.98 -15.62 -8.64
N ALA A 80 -4.13 -15.20 -7.38
CA ALA A 80 -3.92 -16.06 -6.22
C ALA A 80 -4.90 -17.26 -6.22
N SER A 81 -6.18 -17.03 -6.52
CA SER A 81 -7.19 -18.08 -6.57
C SER A 81 -6.91 -19.11 -7.67
N VAL A 82 -6.48 -18.66 -8.85
CA VAL A 82 -6.09 -19.55 -9.96
C VAL A 82 -4.87 -20.38 -9.57
N SER A 83 -3.85 -19.78 -8.93
CA SER A 83 -2.69 -20.52 -8.43
C SER A 83 -3.10 -21.66 -7.51
N ILE A 84 -3.98 -21.39 -6.54
CA ILE A 84 -4.46 -22.39 -5.58
C ILE A 84 -5.23 -23.52 -6.29
N ILE A 85 -6.07 -23.18 -7.27
CA ILE A 85 -6.83 -24.19 -8.04
C ILE A 85 -5.88 -25.08 -8.85
N VAL A 86 -4.86 -24.50 -9.48
CA VAL A 86 -3.85 -25.25 -10.23
C VAL A 86 -3.08 -26.18 -9.30
N ASP A 87 -2.62 -25.68 -8.15
CA ASP A 87 -1.91 -26.48 -7.15
C ASP A 87 -2.75 -27.64 -6.64
N MET A 88 -4.05 -27.42 -6.41
CA MET A 88 -4.97 -28.46 -5.94
C MET A 88 -5.17 -29.59 -6.96
N ILE A 89 -5.13 -29.29 -8.26
CA ILE A 89 -5.38 -30.29 -9.31
C ILE A 89 -4.07 -31.00 -9.73
N TRP A 90 -2.97 -30.25 -9.88
CA TRP A 90 -1.70 -30.79 -10.40
C TRP A 90 -0.72 -31.23 -9.30
N PHE A 91 -0.80 -30.65 -8.09
CA PHE A 91 0.12 -30.93 -6.98
C PHE A 91 -0.62 -31.22 -5.66
N PRO A 92 -1.53 -32.22 -5.63
CA PRO A 92 -2.30 -32.53 -4.44
C PRO A 92 -1.38 -32.99 -3.29
N GLY A 93 -1.30 -32.19 -2.22
CA GLY A 93 -0.51 -32.50 -1.02
C GLY A 93 0.94 -32.00 -1.04
N GLU A 94 1.45 -31.54 -2.19
CA GLU A 94 2.77 -30.90 -2.34
C GLU A 94 2.63 -29.50 -2.96
N GLY A 95 1.71 -28.69 -2.43
CA GLY A 95 1.54 -27.31 -2.86
C GLY A 95 2.85 -26.53 -2.67
N HIS A 96 3.26 -25.78 -3.70
CA HIS A 96 4.42 -24.91 -3.60
C HIS A 96 4.09 -23.66 -2.77
N GLY A 97 5.10 -23.03 -2.18
CA GLY A 97 4.91 -21.75 -1.50
C GLY A 97 4.41 -20.71 -2.50
N ILE A 98 3.14 -20.33 -2.39
CA ILE A 98 2.62 -19.14 -3.08
C ILE A 98 3.47 -17.99 -2.57
N PRO A 99 4.23 -17.25 -3.41
CA PRO A 99 5.17 -16.21 -2.98
C PRO A 99 4.56 -15.04 -2.19
N PHE A 100 3.26 -15.11 -1.91
CA PHE A 100 2.40 -14.15 -1.26
C PHE A 100 1.76 -14.73 0.00
N SER A 101 2.30 -15.79 0.60
CA SER A 101 1.72 -16.42 1.80
C SER A 101 2.67 -16.38 3.00
N ASP A 102 3.93 -16.06 2.75
CA ASP A 102 5.10 -16.09 3.63
C ASP A 102 5.35 -14.73 4.34
N TRP A 103 4.27 -14.05 4.76
CA TRP A 103 4.31 -12.79 5.52
C TRP A 103 4.61 -12.96 7.01
#